data_AF-A0AAN1UTY2-F1
#
_entry.id   AF-A0AAN1UTY2-F1
#
_cell.length_a   1.000
_cell.length_b   1.000
_cell.length_c   1.000
_cell.angle_alpha   90.00
_cell.angle_beta   90.00
_cell.angle_gamma   90.00
#
_symmetry.space_group_name_H-M   'P 1'
#
loop_
_entity.id
_entity.type
_entity.pdbx_description
1 polymer ?
#
loop_
_entity_poly.entity_id
_entity_poly.type
_entity_poly.pdbx_seq_one_letter_code
_entity_poly.pdbx_strand_id
1 'polypeptide(L)'
;MSIPQFALFGHGLPIGRASEAGRLQHCLEQDGDCLIAGVPRSGRTALVRAVTQSLGGYCLEVDCLRATNNQRFLALYLDAIATAFTAPLEREQLRDWAIEHRISLQDEPTAFKFELGSSSRERQLSTAILALPQALAERFEQRVVVMFRNFSHLQTWDRKGHWEAQLRGEIARQTQVCYALIATAAEPWAIASGLEIIALNPLSQTTIEQWLDQQFADLGYGFSPEALQAFWAATQGHPGETETLARRLWLLQPSLTIERSQVDAAVDLLLEDLALTFESLLLLLPTSQVRLLESLAIDPTSSPQAQQYIQKHQLSRGGGLQGALNSLMQKGLIYGPESGYQIALPLFGQWLRRRVS
;
A
#
# COMPACT_ATOMS: atom_id res chain seq x y z
N MET A 1 -2.60 11.92 28.72
CA MET A 1 -3.66 11.36 27.87
C MET A 1 -3.01 10.52 26.78
N SER A 2 -3.45 9.28 26.58
CA SER A 2 -3.07 8.49 25.42
C SER A 2 -3.65 9.12 24.16
N ILE A 3 -2.86 9.24 23.10
CA ILE A 3 -3.34 9.72 21.79
C ILE A 3 -4.34 8.68 21.27
N PRO A 4 -5.59 9.06 20.93
CA PRO A 4 -6.54 8.14 20.32
C PRO A 4 -5.91 7.53 19.07
N GLN A 5 -6.04 6.22 18.94
CA GLN A 5 -5.66 5.56 17.70
C GLN A 5 -6.78 5.85 16.70
N PHE A 6 -6.72 7.00 16.02
CA PHE A 6 -7.57 7.37 14.88
C PHE A 6 -7.30 6.42 13.70
N ALA A 7 -7.53 5.13 13.91
CA ALA A 7 -7.40 4.09 12.93
C ALA A 7 -8.73 4.05 12.15
N LEU A 8 -8.66 4.11 10.83
CA LEU A 8 -9.81 3.83 9.96
C LEU A 8 -10.08 2.31 9.91
N PHE A 9 -10.23 1.69 11.08
CA PHE A 9 -10.55 0.28 11.26
C PHE A 9 -11.75 0.15 12.19
N GLY A 10 -12.75 -0.61 11.76
CA GLY A 10 -13.90 -1.01 12.56
C GLY A 10 -14.04 -2.52 12.52
N HIS A 11 -14.24 -3.17 13.67
CA HIS A 11 -14.41 -4.64 13.77
C HIS A 11 -13.32 -5.47 13.06
N GLY A 12 -12.07 -4.96 13.05
CA GLY A 12 -10.94 -5.63 12.41
C GLY A 12 -10.76 -5.35 10.91
N LEU A 13 -11.71 -4.67 10.25
CA LEU A 13 -11.64 -4.33 8.82
C LEU A 13 -11.45 -2.82 8.60
N PRO A 14 -10.80 -2.40 7.49
CA PRO A 14 -10.77 -0.99 7.10
C PRO A 14 -12.19 -0.44 6.86
N ILE A 15 -12.48 0.75 7.39
CA ILE A 15 -13.80 1.36 7.30
C ILE A 15 -14.19 1.65 5.86
N GLY A 16 -15.48 1.43 5.53
CA GLY A 16 -16.01 1.66 4.19
C GLY A 16 -15.55 0.66 3.13
N ARG A 17 -14.86 -0.42 3.51
CA ARG A 17 -14.30 -1.44 2.59
C ARG A 17 -15.03 -2.78 2.59
N ALA A 18 -16.30 -2.80 2.99
CA ALA A 18 -17.04 -4.06 3.10
C ALA A 18 -17.18 -4.80 1.75
N SER A 19 -17.36 -4.05 0.66
CA SER A 19 -17.45 -4.62 -0.69
C SER A 19 -16.12 -5.21 -1.15
N GLU A 20 -15.03 -4.47 -0.98
CA GLU A 20 -13.68 -4.90 -1.33
C GLU A 20 -13.21 -6.06 -0.45
N ALA A 21 -13.57 -6.07 0.83
CA ALA A 21 -13.33 -7.19 1.73
C ALA A 21 -14.08 -8.45 1.29
N GLY A 22 -15.36 -8.33 0.91
CA GLY A 22 -16.14 -9.46 0.41
C GLY A 22 -15.58 -10.06 -0.89
N ARG A 23 -15.13 -9.21 -1.82
CA ARG A 23 -14.44 -9.67 -3.05
C ARG A 23 -13.13 -10.37 -2.75
N LEU A 24 -12.31 -9.81 -1.85
CA LEU A 24 -11.05 -10.43 -1.45
C LEU A 24 -11.29 -11.76 -0.75
N GLN A 25 -12.26 -11.81 0.16
CA GLN A 25 -12.64 -13.04 0.85
C GLN A 25 -13.05 -14.12 -0.14
N HIS A 26 -13.94 -13.79 -1.09
CA HIS A 26 -14.37 -14.73 -2.12
C HIS A 26 -13.19 -15.22 -2.97
N CYS A 27 -12.29 -14.33 -3.37
CA CYS A 27 -11.09 -14.69 -4.13
C CYS A 27 -10.20 -15.68 -3.36
N LEU A 28 -9.91 -15.40 -2.08
CA LEU A 28 -9.08 -16.27 -1.24
C LEU A 28 -9.75 -17.61 -0.89
N GLU A 29 -11.08 -17.65 -0.78
CA GLU A 29 -11.84 -18.88 -0.57
C GLU A 29 -11.83 -19.81 -1.78
N GLN A 30 -11.62 -19.27 -2.99
CA GLN A 30 -11.46 -20.02 -4.24
C GLN A 30 -9.98 -20.30 -4.57
N ASP A 31 -9.09 -20.15 -3.60
CA ASP A 31 -7.63 -20.28 -3.75
C ASP A 31 -7.06 -19.39 -4.89
N GLY A 32 -7.69 -18.25 -5.12
CA GLY A 32 -7.36 -17.31 -6.19
C GLY A 32 -6.28 -16.30 -5.80
N ASP A 33 -5.52 -15.87 -6.80
CA ASP A 33 -4.58 -14.75 -6.69
C ASP A 33 -5.28 -13.42 -6.99
N CYS A 34 -4.78 -12.34 -6.37
CA CYS A 34 -5.35 -11.02 -6.54
C CYS A 34 -4.30 -9.90 -6.61
N LEU A 35 -4.71 -8.77 -7.20
CA LEU A 35 -3.98 -7.51 -7.13
C LEU A 35 -4.85 -6.47 -6.41
N ILE A 36 -4.30 -5.89 -5.34
CA ILE A 36 -4.92 -4.81 -4.59
C ILE A 36 -4.31 -3.48 -5.07
N ALA A 37 -5.10 -2.72 -5.84
CA ALA A 37 -4.72 -1.43 -6.38
C ALA A 37 -5.19 -0.29 -5.45
N GLY A 38 -4.50 0.85 -5.46
CA GLY A 38 -4.88 2.03 -4.70
C GLY A 38 -3.69 2.87 -4.30
N VAL A 39 -3.89 4.15 -4.01
CA VAL A 39 -2.82 5.08 -3.68
C VAL A 39 -2.13 4.74 -2.34
N PRO A 40 -0.94 5.30 -2.05
CA PRO A 40 -0.32 5.15 -0.73
C PRO A 40 -1.29 5.46 0.42
N ARG A 41 -1.23 4.68 1.50
CA ARG A 41 -2.11 4.80 2.68
C ARG A 41 -3.62 4.68 2.41
N SER A 42 -4.04 4.03 1.32
CA SER A 42 -5.46 3.69 1.05
C SER A 42 -6.01 2.51 1.85
N GLY A 43 -5.15 1.77 2.57
CA GLY A 43 -5.54 0.59 3.36
C GLY A 43 -5.28 -0.77 2.68
N ARG A 44 -4.53 -0.83 1.57
CA ARG A 44 -4.28 -2.08 0.80
C ARG A 44 -3.76 -3.24 1.65
N THR A 45 -2.64 -3.04 2.35
CA THR A 45 -2.05 -4.05 3.23
C THR A 45 -2.96 -4.40 4.41
N ALA A 46 -3.63 -3.40 4.95
CA ALA A 46 -4.56 -3.56 6.06
C ALA A 46 -5.74 -4.47 5.70
N LEU A 47 -6.30 -4.28 4.50
CA LEU A 47 -7.38 -5.10 3.98
C LEU A 47 -6.97 -6.56 3.84
N VAL A 48 -5.83 -6.84 3.19
CA VAL A 48 -5.33 -8.21 3.01
C VAL A 48 -5.13 -8.88 4.35
N ARG A 49 -4.42 -8.22 5.27
CA ARG A 49 -4.18 -8.75 6.61
C ARG A 49 -5.48 -9.07 7.33
N ALA A 50 -6.43 -8.15 7.34
CA ALA A 50 -7.71 -8.31 8.03
C ALA A 50 -8.53 -9.47 7.48
N VAL A 51 -8.65 -9.58 6.14
CA VAL A 51 -9.42 -10.67 5.50
C VAL A 51 -8.74 -12.02 5.69
N THR A 52 -7.41 -12.08 5.57
CA THR A 52 -6.65 -13.32 5.84
C THR A 52 -6.84 -13.77 7.30
N GLN A 53 -6.80 -12.84 8.25
CA GLN A 53 -7.04 -13.13 9.67
C GLN A 53 -8.48 -13.59 9.94
N SER A 54 -9.50 -12.99 9.30
CA SER A 54 -10.88 -13.44 9.47
C SER A 54 -11.13 -14.85 8.90
N LEU A 55 -10.33 -15.26 7.92
CA LEU A 55 -10.32 -16.63 7.39
C LEU A 55 -9.47 -17.61 8.21
N GLY A 56 -8.83 -17.15 9.28
CA GLY A 56 -7.93 -17.97 10.11
C GLY A 56 -6.63 -18.39 9.41
N GLY A 57 -6.23 -17.68 8.35
CA GLY A 57 -5.01 -17.96 7.59
C GLY A 57 -3.79 -17.18 8.06
N TYR A 58 -2.61 -17.53 7.54
CA TYR A 58 -1.36 -16.81 7.76
C TYR A 58 -1.11 -15.78 6.66
N CYS A 59 -0.70 -14.57 7.03
CA CYS A 59 -0.36 -13.51 6.08
C CYS A 59 1.16 -13.26 6.08
N LEU A 60 1.84 -13.60 4.98
CA LEU A 60 3.27 -13.36 4.80
C LEU A 60 3.47 -12.01 4.09
N GLU A 61 4.12 -11.05 4.74
CA GLU A 61 4.36 -9.73 4.14
C GLU A 61 5.79 -9.60 3.63
N VAL A 62 5.94 -9.53 2.30
CA VAL A 62 7.25 -9.42 1.66
C VAL A 62 7.38 -8.05 0.99
N ASP A 63 8.34 -7.25 1.45
CA ASP A 63 8.63 -5.95 0.87
C ASP A 63 9.74 -6.04 -0.18
N CYS A 64 9.35 -6.12 -1.45
CA CYS A 64 10.26 -6.25 -2.58
C CYS A 64 11.12 -5.00 -2.82
N LEU A 65 10.80 -3.86 -2.19
CA LEU A 65 11.68 -2.69 -2.22
C LEU A 65 13.01 -2.96 -1.49
N ARG A 66 12.97 -3.81 -0.45
CA ARG A 66 14.16 -4.21 0.33
C ARG A 66 14.95 -5.33 -0.34
N ALA A 67 14.40 -5.95 -1.38
CA ALA A 67 15.05 -7.01 -2.15
C ALA A 67 15.99 -6.39 -3.18
N THR A 68 17.29 -6.46 -2.94
CA THR A 68 18.34 -5.93 -3.84
C THR A 68 18.95 -7.01 -4.74
N ASN A 69 18.72 -8.28 -4.43
CA ASN A 69 19.14 -9.46 -5.18
C ASN A 69 18.34 -10.70 -4.71
N ASN A 70 18.56 -11.85 -5.35
CA ASN A 70 17.92 -13.13 -5.02
C ASN A 70 18.09 -13.53 -3.55
N GLN A 71 19.33 -13.55 -3.04
CA GLN A 71 19.61 -13.94 -1.65
C GLN A 71 18.87 -13.03 -0.65
N ARG A 72 18.84 -11.72 -0.91
CA ARG A 72 18.12 -10.77 -0.06
C ARG A 72 16.62 -10.98 -0.12
N PHE A 73 16.05 -11.28 -1.29
CA PHE A 73 14.64 -11.64 -1.41
C PHE A 73 14.33 -12.88 -0.56
N LEU A 74 15.11 -13.96 -0.71
CA LEU A 74 14.88 -15.22 0.01
C LEU A 74 14.98 -15.03 1.53
N ALA A 75 15.90 -14.19 2.00
CA ALA A 75 15.99 -13.83 3.41
C ALA A 75 14.73 -13.09 3.89
N LEU A 76 14.22 -12.12 3.12
CA LEU A 76 12.98 -11.41 3.45
C LEU A 76 11.76 -12.35 3.43
N TYR A 77 11.75 -13.32 2.53
CA TYR A 77 10.71 -14.34 2.43
C TYR A 77 10.68 -15.24 3.68
N LEU A 78 11.84 -15.72 4.11
CA LEU A 78 11.98 -16.50 5.34
C LEU A 78 11.67 -15.67 6.59
N ASP A 79 12.08 -14.41 6.65
CA ASP A 79 11.73 -13.49 7.74
C ASP A 79 10.20 -13.30 7.82
N ALA A 80 9.50 -13.20 6.68
CA ALA A 80 8.04 -13.11 6.63
C ALA A 80 7.38 -14.40 7.16
N ILE A 81 7.89 -15.57 6.77
CA ILE A 81 7.44 -16.88 7.29
C ILE A 81 7.64 -16.92 8.82
N ALA A 82 8.85 -16.62 9.31
CA ALA A 82 9.15 -16.60 10.74
C ALA A 82 8.29 -15.60 11.53
N THR A 83 7.84 -14.52 10.90
CA THR A 83 6.98 -13.53 11.55
C THR A 83 5.53 -14.00 11.65
N ALA A 84 5.04 -14.73 10.65
CA ALA A 84 3.67 -15.23 10.63
C ALA A 84 3.48 -16.49 11.49
N PHE A 85 4.46 -17.39 11.46
CA PHE A 85 4.43 -18.67 12.16
C PHE A 85 5.14 -18.54 13.52
N THR A 86 4.37 -18.39 14.58
CA THR A 86 4.86 -18.05 15.93
C THR A 86 4.52 -19.09 17.00
N ALA A 87 3.56 -20.00 16.75
CA ALA A 87 3.17 -20.99 17.73
C ALA A 87 4.30 -22.01 17.97
N PRO A 88 4.38 -22.64 19.17
CA PRO A 88 5.49 -23.55 19.49
C PRO A 88 5.70 -24.69 18.49
N LEU A 89 4.61 -25.31 18.01
CA LEU A 89 4.65 -26.39 17.02
C LEU A 89 5.11 -25.90 15.64
N GLU A 90 4.71 -24.69 15.26
CA GLU A 90 5.15 -24.04 14.02
C GLU A 90 6.65 -23.73 14.07
N ARG A 91 7.13 -23.22 15.21
CA ARG A 91 8.56 -22.95 15.44
C ARG A 91 9.39 -24.23 15.36
N GLU A 92 8.89 -25.33 15.93
CA GLU A 92 9.54 -26.65 15.82
C GLU A 92 9.63 -27.11 14.36
N GLN A 93 8.54 -27.04 13.60
CA GLN A 93 8.53 -27.39 12.18
C GLN A 93 9.53 -26.56 11.36
N LEU A 94 9.66 -25.27 11.65
CA LEU A 94 10.62 -24.38 11.00
C LEU A 94 12.08 -24.72 11.36
N ARG A 95 12.35 -25.15 12.61
CA ARG A 95 13.68 -25.62 13.03
C ARG A 95 14.07 -26.89 12.29
N ASP A 96 13.17 -27.87 12.23
CA ASP A 96 13.42 -29.13 11.55
C ASP A 96 13.71 -28.90 10.07
N TRP A 97 12.92 -28.03 9.42
CA TRP A 97 13.13 -27.63 8.04
C TRP A 97 14.49 -26.92 7.85
N ALA A 98 14.89 -26.05 8.77
CA ALA A 98 16.18 -25.36 8.73
C ALA A 98 17.36 -26.34 8.82
N ILE A 99 17.27 -27.34 9.71
CA ILE A 99 18.28 -28.39 9.89
C ILE A 99 18.41 -29.23 8.61
N GLU A 100 17.28 -29.66 8.04
CA GLU A 100 17.24 -30.44 6.79
C GLU A 100 17.94 -29.70 5.63
N HIS A 101 17.65 -28.41 5.50
CA HIS A 101 18.17 -27.57 4.41
C HIS A 101 19.52 -26.91 4.74
N ARG A 102 20.07 -27.17 5.93
CA ARG A 102 21.33 -26.59 6.44
C ARG A 102 21.34 -25.06 6.43
N ILE A 103 20.24 -24.44 6.84
CA ILE A 103 20.12 -23.00 7.05
C ILE A 103 20.39 -22.69 8.52
N SER A 104 21.26 -21.71 8.79
CA SER A 104 21.50 -21.23 10.14
C SER A 104 20.26 -20.52 10.68
N LEU A 105 19.93 -20.75 11.95
CA LEU A 105 18.77 -20.17 12.62
C LEU A 105 19.21 -19.56 13.95
N GLN A 106 18.94 -18.27 14.13
CA GLN A 106 19.00 -17.64 15.45
C GLN A 106 17.65 -17.88 16.14
N ASP A 107 17.70 -18.56 17.28
CA ASP A 107 16.52 -18.95 18.06
C ASP A 107 16.74 -18.55 19.53
N GLU A 108 16.42 -17.30 19.81
CA GLU A 108 16.46 -16.69 21.13
C GLU A 108 15.03 -16.28 21.54
N PRO A 109 14.76 -16.08 22.85
CA PRO A 109 13.43 -15.67 23.32
C PRO A 109 12.88 -14.39 22.65
N THR A 110 13.78 -13.55 22.13
CA THR A 110 13.47 -12.28 21.48
C THR A 110 13.62 -12.30 19.96
N ALA A 111 14.17 -13.39 19.38
CA ALA A 111 14.49 -13.46 17.96
C ALA A 111 14.41 -14.89 17.41
N PHE A 112 13.56 -15.10 16.39
CA PHE A 112 13.54 -16.31 15.57
C PHE A 112 13.81 -15.90 14.12
N LYS A 113 15.04 -16.10 13.64
CA LYS A 113 15.51 -15.53 12.37
C LYS A 113 16.42 -16.47 11.60
N PHE A 114 16.18 -16.57 10.30
CA PHE A 114 17.00 -17.35 9.38
C PHE A 114 18.23 -16.55 8.90
N GLU A 115 19.37 -17.22 8.81
CA GLU A 115 20.61 -16.68 8.29
C GLU A 115 21.04 -17.45 7.03
N LEU A 116 20.89 -16.81 5.88
CA LEU A 116 21.30 -17.37 4.60
C LEU A 116 22.78 -17.04 4.33
N GLY A 117 23.65 -18.04 4.43
CA GLY A 117 25.04 -17.97 4.00
C GLY A 117 25.21 -18.02 2.48
N SER A 118 26.41 -17.68 1.99
CA SER A 118 26.80 -17.93 0.60
C SER A 118 26.97 -19.45 0.39
N SER A 119 26.09 -20.07 -0.40
CA SER A 119 26.12 -21.51 -0.64
C SER A 119 26.30 -21.86 -2.11
N SER A 120 27.00 -22.96 -2.38
CA SER A 120 27.11 -23.55 -3.72
C SER A 120 25.81 -24.20 -4.23
N ARG A 121 24.76 -24.26 -3.40
CA ARG A 121 23.45 -24.89 -3.66
C ARG A 121 22.31 -23.87 -3.79
N GLU A 122 22.62 -22.65 -4.20
CA GLU A 122 21.68 -21.52 -4.22
C GLU A 122 20.35 -21.84 -4.94
N ARG A 123 20.39 -22.59 -6.05
CA ARG A 123 19.18 -22.96 -6.81
C ARG A 123 18.28 -23.99 -6.12
N GLN A 124 18.87 -24.97 -5.44
CA GLN A 124 18.10 -25.94 -4.67
C GLN A 124 17.46 -25.27 -3.46
N LEU A 125 18.24 -24.40 -2.79
CA LEU A 125 17.80 -23.65 -1.63
C LEU A 125 16.68 -22.66 -1.98
N SER A 126 16.79 -21.96 -3.11
CA SER A 126 15.74 -21.03 -3.56
C SER A 126 14.42 -21.76 -3.82
N THR A 127 14.47 -22.93 -4.46
CA THR A 127 13.29 -23.76 -4.71
C THR A 127 12.66 -24.23 -3.39
N ALA A 128 13.47 -24.72 -2.46
CA ALA A 128 12.99 -25.16 -1.14
C ALA A 128 12.34 -24.03 -0.34
N ILE A 129 12.94 -22.83 -0.33
CA ILE A 129 12.40 -21.66 0.38
C ILE A 129 11.06 -21.21 -0.22
N LEU A 130 10.96 -21.16 -1.56
CA LEU A 130 9.73 -20.74 -2.23
C LEU A 130 8.59 -21.75 -2.04
N ALA A 131 8.91 -23.04 -1.89
CA ALA A 131 7.94 -24.11 -1.63
C ALA A 131 7.49 -24.21 -0.16
N LEU A 132 8.26 -23.63 0.78
CA LEU A 132 7.98 -23.75 2.22
C LEU A 132 6.56 -23.30 2.64
N PRO A 133 5.99 -22.19 2.12
CA PRO A 133 4.61 -21.81 2.45
C PRO A 133 3.57 -22.88 2.15
N GLN A 134 3.70 -23.61 1.04
CA GLN A 134 2.81 -24.72 0.71
C GLN A 134 2.93 -25.85 1.72
N ALA A 135 4.15 -26.23 2.07
CA ALA A 135 4.38 -27.30 3.06
C ALA A 135 3.82 -26.93 4.44
N LEU A 136 3.92 -25.66 4.83
CA LEU A 136 3.32 -25.17 6.08
C LEU A 136 1.79 -25.12 6.00
N ALA A 137 1.22 -24.67 4.88
CA ALA A 137 -0.22 -24.64 4.68
C ALA A 137 -0.83 -26.05 4.82
N GLU A 138 -0.21 -27.04 4.18
CA GLU A 138 -0.63 -28.45 4.26
C GLU A 138 -0.47 -29.02 5.67
N ARG A 139 0.63 -28.70 6.36
CA ARG A 139 0.93 -29.22 7.69
C ARG A 139 -0.03 -28.71 8.76
N PHE A 140 -0.44 -27.45 8.66
CA PHE A 140 -1.29 -26.79 9.65
C PHE A 140 -2.76 -26.69 9.20
N GLU A 141 -3.10 -27.19 8.02
CA GLU A 141 -4.45 -27.15 7.45
C GLU A 141 -5.04 -25.72 7.42
N GLN A 142 -4.18 -24.74 7.17
CA GLN A 142 -4.52 -23.31 7.18
C GLN A 142 -3.96 -22.63 5.93
N ARG A 143 -4.80 -21.79 5.31
CA ARG A 143 -4.39 -21.03 4.12
C ARG A 143 -3.23 -20.10 4.42
N VAL A 144 -2.31 -19.99 3.48
CA VAL A 144 -1.22 -19.01 3.53
C VAL A 144 -1.43 -17.99 2.42
N VAL A 145 -1.47 -16.72 2.78
CA VAL A 145 -1.53 -15.61 1.81
C VAL A 145 -0.18 -14.92 1.77
N VAL A 146 0.46 -14.93 0.61
CA VAL A 146 1.73 -14.24 0.37
C VAL A 146 1.46 -12.88 -0.26
N MET A 147 1.68 -11.83 0.52
CA MET A 147 1.50 -10.46 0.07
C MET A 147 2.82 -9.84 -0.38
N PHE A 148 2.95 -9.55 -1.67
CA PHE A 148 4.09 -8.82 -2.23
C PHE A 148 3.82 -7.33 -2.31
N ARG A 149 4.63 -6.53 -1.64
CA ARG A 149 4.64 -5.06 -1.77
C ARG A 149 5.77 -4.63 -2.68
N ASN A 150 5.54 -3.60 -3.49
CA ASN A 150 6.54 -3.03 -4.41
C ASN A 150 7.10 -4.09 -5.38
N PHE A 151 6.26 -5.03 -5.85
CA PHE A 151 6.71 -6.18 -6.64
C PHE A 151 7.46 -5.78 -7.92
N SER A 152 7.06 -4.68 -8.58
CA SER A 152 7.74 -4.14 -9.75
C SER A 152 9.22 -3.76 -9.49
N HIS A 153 9.61 -3.54 -8.24
CA HIS A 153 10.99 -3.24 -7.86
C HIS A 153 11.96 -4.41 -8.15
N LEU A 154 11.47 -5.65 -8.25
CA LEU A 154 12.31 -6.81 -8.58
C LEU A 154 13.03 -6.64 -9.94
N GLN A 155 12.43 -5.91 -10.88
CA GLN A 155 13.01 -5.62 -12.20
C GLN A 155 14.34 -4.86 -12.11
N THR A 156 14.65 -4.20 -10.99
CA THR A 156 15.92 -3.47 -10.80
C THR A 156 17.14 -4.39 -10.82
N TRP A 157 16.98 -5.64 -10.36
CA TRP A 157 18.05 -6.64 -10.30
C TRP A 157 17.74 -7.91 -11.11
N ASP A 158 16.48 -8.28 -11.32
CA ASP A 158 16.08 -9.37 -12.21
C ASP A 158 15.77 -8.87 -13.64
N ARG A 159 16.74 -8.20 -14.26
CA ARG A 159 16.54 -7.55 -15.58
C ARG A 159 16.14 -8.51 -16.70
N LYS A 160 16.46 -9.80 -16.55
CA LYS A 160 16.13 -10.84 -17.53
C LYS A 160 14.86 -11.62 -17.19
N GLY A 161 14.21 -11.30 -16.06
CA GLY A 161 12.99 -11.98 -15.60
C GLY A 161 13.19 -13.45 -15.23
N HIS A 162 14.43 -13.90 -15.01
CA HIS A 162 14.72 -15.31 -14.74
C HIS A 162 14.22 -15.71 -13.36
N TRP A 163 14.38 -14.81 -12.40
CA TRP A 163 13.93 -15.04 -11.04
C TRP A 163 12.40 -14.96 -10.96
N GLU A 164 11.78 -13.96 -11.59
CA GLU A 164 10.33 -13.81 -11.66
C GLU A 164 9.67 -15.01 -12.36
N ALA A 165 10.32 -15.56 -13.40
CA ALA A 165 9.87 -16.79 -14.05
C ALA A 165 9.96 -18.01 -13.13
N GLN A 166 11.01 -18.12 -12.30
CA GLN A 166 11.09 -19.16 -11.28
C GLN A 166 9.95 -19.03 -10.27
N LEU A 167 9.72 -17.83 -9.74
CA LEU A 167 8.63 -17.58 -8.80
C LEU A 167 7.28 -17.99 -9.39
N ARG A 168 6.94 -17.56 -10.61
CA ARG A 168 5.70 -17.96 -11.29
C ARG A 168 5.58 -19.47 -11.44
N GLY A 169 6.70 -20.15 -11.72
CA GLY A 169 6.74 -21.61 -11.79
C GLY A 169 6.40 -22.29 -10.46
N GLU A 170 6.83 -21.72 -9.34
CA GLU A 170 6.44 -22.20 -8.01
C GLU A 170 4.99 -21.86 -7.67
N ILE A 171 4.54 -20.63 -7.93
CA ILE A 171 3.13 -20.20 -7.76
C ILE A 171 2.18 -21.20 -8.42
N ALA A 172 2.46 -21.58 -9.67
CA ALA A 172 1.61 -22.49 -10.44
C ALA A 172 1.55 -23.93 -9.88
N ARG A 173 2.45 -24.31 -8.97
CA ARG A 173 2.44 -25.63 -8.30
C ARG A 173 1.75 -25.61 -6.94
N GLN A 174 1.53 -24.43 -6.38
CA GLN A 174 0.95 -24.26 -5.05
C GLN A 174 -0.57 -24.28 -5.16
N THR A 175 -1.21 -24.96 -4.21
CA THR A 175 -2.66 -25.18 -4.19
C THR A 175 -3.31 -24.67 -2.92
N GLN A 176 -2.53 -24.38 -1.89
CA GLN A 176 -3.02 -23.87 -0.59
C GLN A 176 -2.41 -22.50 -0.24
N VAL A 177 -1.77 -21.87 -1.23
CA VAL A 177 -1.13 -20.57 -1.10
C VAL A 177 -1.75 -19.60 -2.09
N CYS A 178 -2.28 -18.49 -1.61
CA CYS A 178 -2.80 -17.41 -2.44
C CYS A 178 -1.82 -16.25 -2.46
N TYR A 179 -1.73 -15.54 -3.59
CA TYR A 179 -0.85 -14.40 -3.74
C TYR A 179 -1.63 -13.09 -3.84
N ALA A 180 -1.22 -12.10 -3.06
CA ALA A 180 -1.78 -10.75 -3.07
C ALA A 180 -0.71 -9.73 -3.49
N LEU A 181 -0.87 -9.13 -4.66
CA LEU A 181 0.04 -8.09 -5.15
C LEU A 181 -0.45 -6.71 -4.75
N ILE A 182 0.39 -5.93 -4.06
CA ILE A 182 0.06 -4.55 -3.69
C ILE A 182 0.64 -3.58 -4.72
N ALA A 183 -0.24 -2.89 -5.45
CA ALA A 183 0.12 -1.96 -6.51
C ALA A 183 -0.58 -0.60 -6.33
N THR A 184 -0.01 0.46 -6.92
CA THR A 184 -0.64 1.81 -6.88
C THR A 184 -1.81 1.92 -7.84
N ALA A 185 -1.73 1.25 -8.98
CA ALA A 185 -2.76 1.17 -10.00
C ALA A 185 -2.88 -0.26 -10.54
N ALA A 186 -3.93 -0.52 -11.29
CA ALA A 186 -4.07 -1.76 -12.04
C ALA A 186 -2.97 -1.83 -13.11
N GLU A 187 -2.18 -2.91 -13.09
CA GLU A 187 -1.12 -3.13 -14.06
C GLU A 187 -1.68 -3.78 -15.35
N PRO A 188 -1.29 -3.33 -16.55
CA PRO A 188 -1.83 -3.88 -17.81
C PRO A 188 -1.70 -5.39 -17.96
N TRP A 189 -0.59 -5.96 -17.45
CA TRP A 189 -0.36 -7.41 -17.51
C TRP A 189 -1.32 -8.18 -16.60
N ALA A 190 -1.70 -7.62 -15.45
CA ALA A 190 -2.63 -8.25 -14.50
C ALA A 190 -4.06 -8.27 -15.07
N ILE A 191 -4.43 -7.20 -15.77
CA ILE A 191 -5.70 -7.13 -16.51
C ILE A 191 -5.71 -8.19 -17.61
N ALA A 192 -4.63 -8.27 -18.41
CA ALA A 192 -4.53 -9.22 -19.51
C ALA A 192 -4.51 -10.68 -19.04
N SER A 193 -4.02 -10.97 -17.83
CA SER A 193 -4.02 -12.32 -17.25
C SER A 193 -5.35 -12.71 -16.60
N GLY A 194 -6.32 -11.79 -16.50
CA GLY A 194 -7.58 -12.04 -15.80
C GLY A 194 -7.43 -12.19 -14.28
N LEU A 195 -6.37 -11.58 -13.70
CA LEU A 195 -6.17 -11.57 -12.25
C LEU A 195 -7.30 -10.76 -11.59
N GLU A 196 -7.78 -11.18 -10.43
CA GLU A 196 -8.80 -10.42 -9.70
C GLU A 196 -8.19 -9.09 -9.22
N ILE A 197 -8.75 -7.96 -9.66
CA ILE A 197 -8.26 -6.62 -9.32
C ILE A 197 -9.24 -5.93 -8.37
N ILE A 198 -8.79 -5.68 -7.15
CA ILE A 198 -9.56 -4.99 -6.11
C ILE A 198 -8.97 -3.59 -5.92
N ALA A 199 -9.67 -2.58 -6.44
CA ALA A 199 -9.22 -1.19 -6.40
C ALA A 199 -9.79 -0.46 -5.16
N LEU A 200 -8.90 0.13 -4.36
CA LEU A 200 -9.24 0.94 -3.20
C LEU A 200 -9.25 2.43 -3.57
N ASN A 201 -10.41 2.88 -4.03
CA ASN A 201 -10.68 4.29 -4.34
C ASN A 201 -10.89 5.12 -3.06
N PRO A 202 -10.80 6.46 -3.12
CA PRO A 202 -11.16 7.30 -1.98
C PRO A 202 -12.55 6.97 -1.40
N LEU A 203 -12.68 7.09 -0.08
CA LEU A 203 -13.94 6.84 0.63
C LEU A 203 -14.97 7.93 0.30
N SER A 204 -16.24 7.59 0.41
CA SER A 204 -17.32 8.56 0.22
C SER A 204 -17.34 9.60 1.35
N GLN A 205 -17.85 10.80 1.05
CA GLN A 205 -18.02 11.85 2.06
C GLN A 205 -18.83 11.37 3.26
N THR A 206 -19.94 10.68 3.01
CA THR A 206 -20.81 10.11 4.06
C THR A 206 -20.06 9.13 4.97
N THR A 207 -19.17 8.29 4.40
CA THR A 207 -18.34 7.37 5.18
C THR A 207 -17.37 8.12 6.09
N ILE A 208 -16.77 9.20 5.60
CA ILE A 208 -15.83 10.03 6.39
C ILE A 208 -16.57 10.76 7.51
N GLU A 209 -17.72 11.37 7.22
CA GLU A 209 -18.54 12.08 8.21
C GLU A 209 -18.99 11.14 9.33
N GLN A 210 -19.52 9.96 8.98
CA GLN A 210 -19.90 8.94 9.96
C GLN A 210 -18.73 8.49 10.83
N TRP A 211 -17.54 8.33 10.23
CA TRP A 211 -16.35 7.97 10.98
C TRP A 211 -15.90 9.09 11.91
N LEU A 212 -15.90 10.34 11.45
CA LEU A 212 -15.54 11.50 12.29
C LEU A 212 -16.47 11.61 13.48
N ASP A 213 -17.78 11.49 13.26
CA ASP A 213 -18.78 11.49 14.33
C ASP A 213 -18.47 10.39 15.35
N GLN A 214 -18.22 9.16 14.91
CA GLN A 214 -17.87 8.06 15.82
C GLN A 214 -16.59 8.34 16.62
N GLN A 215 -15.52 8.82 15.97
CA GLN A 215 -14.23 9.01 16.64
C GLN A 215 -14.23 10.20 17.61
N PHE A 216 -14.96 11.27 17.30
CA PHE A 216 -14.95 12.49 18.10
C PHE A 216 -16.09 12.56 19.11
N ALA A 217 -17.26 11.96 18.84
CA ALA A 217 -18.37 11.93 19.79
C ALA A 217 -17.99 11.17 21.06
N ASP A 218 -17.28 10.03 20.95
CA ASP A 218 -16.77 9.26 22.09
C ASP A 218 -15.82 10.08 22.98
N LEU A 219 -15.23 11.14 22.42
CA LEU A 219 -14.32 12.06 23.10
C LEU A 219 -15.02 13.34 23.59
N GLY A 220 -16.33 13.49 23.33
CA GLY A 220 -17.14 14.65 23.71
C GLY A 220 -17.07 15.82 22.73
N TYR A 221 -16.62 15.60 21.50
CA TYR A 221 -16.47 16.62 20.46
C TYR A 221 -17.49 16.42 19.32
N GLY A 222 -17.88 17.51 18.68
CA GLY A 222 -18.68 17.51 17.46
C GLY A 222 -18.12 18.49 16.41
N PHE A 223 -18.56 18.36 15.16
CA PHE A 223 -18.15 19.25 14.08
C PHE A 223 -19.30 20.18 13.65
N SER A 224 -19.00 21.43 13.32
CA SER A 224 -19.94 22.26 12.57
C SER A 224 -20.02 21.80 11.10
N PRO A 225 -21.14 22.07 10.38
CA PRO A 225 -21.28 21.68 8.97
C PRO A 225 -20.15 22.23 8.08
N GLU A 226 -19.71 23.47 8.34
CA GLU A 226 -18.62 24.12 7.62
C GLU A 226 -17.27 23.45 7.91
N ALA A 227 -17.08 22.94 9.13
CA ALA A 227 -15.89 22.19 9.51
C ALA A 227 -15.82 20.83 8.79
N LEU A 228 -16.95 20.11 8.71
CA LEU A 228 -17.04 18.86 7.93
C LEU A 228 -16.72 19.09 6.46
N GLN A 229 -17.28 20.16 5.86
CA GLN A 229 -16.98 20.51 4.48
C GLN A 229 -15.50 20.86 4.26
N ALA A 230 -14.90 21.64 5.16
CA ALA A 230 -13.47 21.97 5.09
C ALA A 230 -12.59 20.72 5.24
N PHE A 231 -12.95 19.82 6.17
CA PHE A 231 -12.24 18.56 6.39
C PHE A 231 -12.31 17.65 5.15
N TRP A 232 -13.50 17.50 4.59
CA TRP A 232 -13.72 16.75 3.36
C TRP A 232 -12.95 17.35 2.18
N ALA A 233 -13.00 18.68 1.99
CA ALA A 233 -12.28 19.36 0.93
C ALA A 233 -10.75 19.16 1.05
N ALA A 234 -10.24 19.09 2.28
CA ALA A 234 -8.83 18.91 2.55
C ALA A 234 -8.33 17.48 2.29
N THR A 235 -9.16 16.47 2.60
CA THR A 235 -8.75 15.04 2.61
C THR A 235 -9.30 14.25 1.42
N GLN A 236 -10.38 14.73 0.81
CA GLN A 236 -11.04 14.16 -0.36
C GLN A 236 -11.28 12.65 -0.26
N GLY A 237 -11.64 12.17 0.94
CA GLY A 237 -11.89 10.75 1.20
C GLY A 237 -10.66 9.85 1.24
N HIS A 238 -9.45 10.39 1.19
CA HIS A 238 -8.22 9.61 1.26
C HIS A 238 -7.98 9.14 2.71
N PRO A 239 -7.96 7.83 2.99
CA PRO A 239 -7.90 7.32 4.36
C PRO A 239 -6.70 7.84 5.15
N GLY A 240 -5.49 7.74 4.59
CA GLY A 240 -4.28 8.22 5.25
C GLY A 240 -4.28 9.72 5.56
N GLU A 241 -4.87 10.55 4.71
CA GLU A 241 -4.96 11.99 4.97
C GLU A 241 -6.06 12.33 5.97
N THR A 242 -7.18 11.61 5.92
CA THR A 242 -8.25 11.66 6.93
C THR A 242 -7.71 11.38 8.32
N GLU A 243 -6.99 10.27 8.52
CA GLU A 243 -6.39 9.94 9.82
C GLU A 243 -5.38 11.00 10.28
N THR A 244 -4.62 11.55 9.34
CA THR A 244 -3.58 12.55 9.62
C THR A 244 -4.20 13.87 10.08
N LEU A 245 -5.25 14.34 9.40
CA LEU A 245 -5.94 15.56 9.75
C LEU A 245 -6.74 15.42 11.06
N ALA A 246 -7.44 14.30 11.26
CA ALA A 246 -8.14 14.00 12.51
C ALA A 246 -7.18 13.99 13.71
N ARG A 247 -6.03 13.33 13.58
CA ARG A 247 -4.99 13.31 14.61
C ARG A 247 -4.43 14.71 14.87
N ARG A 248 -4.20 15.51 13.83
CA ARG A 248 -3.74 16.90 14.00
C ARG A 248 -4.75 17.73 14.77
N LEU A 249 -6.02 17.67 14.37
CA LEU A 249 -7.12 18.37 15.05
C LEU A 249 -7.14 18.03 16.54
N TRP A 250 -7.09 16.74 16.88
CA TRP A 250 -7.02 16.30 18.27
C TRP A 250 -5.84 16.88 19.05
N LEU A 251 -4.64 16.87 18.47
CA LEU A 251 -3.43 17.38 19.11
C LEU A 251 -3.48 18.89 19.35
N LEU A 252 -4.25 19.62 18.54
CA LEU A 252 -4.50 21.05 18.73
C LEU A 252 -5.53 21.35 19.83
N GLN A 253 -6.06 20.31 20.49
CA GLN A 253 -7.04 20.42 21.58
C GLN A 253 -8.20 21.34 21.19
N PRO A 254 -9.05 20.90 20.25
CA PRO A 254 -10.05 21.77 19.68
C PRO A 254 -11.11 22.13 20.73
N SER A 255 -11.99 23.05 20.38
CA SER A 255 -13.20 23.33 21.15
C SER A 255 -14.17 22.16 21.04
N LEU A 256 -15.11 22.05 21.98
CA LEU A 256 -16.16 21.02 21.99
C LEU A 256 -16.91 20.95 20.65
N THR A 257 -17.21 22.11 20.06
CA THR A 257 -17.61 22.21 18.66
C THR A 257 -16.40 22.63 17.84
N ILE A 258 -15.96 21.75 16.94
CA ILE A 258 -14.88 22.00 15.99
C ILE A 258 -15.43 22.86 14.86
N GLU A 259 -14.86 24.06 14.71
CA GLU A 259 -15.23 25.02 13.69
C GLU A 259 -14.28 24.96 12.48
N ARG A 260 -14.74 25.49 11.34
CA ARG A 260 -13.96 25.54 10.09
C ARG A 260 -12.57 26.15 10.28
N SER A 261 -12.45 27.23 11.06
CA SER A 261 -11.16 27.90 11.29
C SER A 261 -10.12 26.99 11.97
N GLN A 262 -10.57 26.04 12.81
CA GLN A 262 -9.67 25.07 13.45
C GLN A 262 -9.23 23.99 12.47
N VAL A 263 -10.11 23.59 11.55
CA VAL A 263 -9.76 22.68 10.45
C VAL A 263 -8.75 23.34 9.51
N ASP A 264 -9.01 24.57 9.10
CA ASP A 264 -8.11 25.33 8.22
C ASP A 264 -6.73 25.51 8.88
N ALA A 265 -6.68 25.88 10.16
CA ALA A 265 -5.42 25.99 10.91
C ALA A 265 -4.69 24.65 11.05
N ALA A 266 -5.41 23.54 11.24
CA ALA A 266 -4.83 22.20 11.29
C ALA A 266 -4.23 21.79 9.94
N VAL A 267 -4.90 22.13 8.84
CA VAL A 267 -4.39 21.91 7.49
C VAL A 267 -3.13 22.75 7.25
N ASP A 268 -3.14 24.03 7.59
CA ASP A 268 -1.98 24.92 7.41
C ASP A 268 -0.74 24.39 8.12
N LEU A 269 -0.87 24.03 9.40
CA LEU A 269 0.22 23.44 10.18
C LEU A 269 0.70 22.10 9.60
N LEU A 270 -0.20 21.27 9.06
CA LEU A 270 0.19 20.04 8.39
C LEU A 270 0.99 20.30 7.10
N LEU A 271 0.59 21.29 6.32
CA LEU A 271 1.29 21.65 5.09
C LEU A 271 2.66 22.25 5.38
N GLU A 272 2.78 23.04 6.44
CA GLU A 272 4.07 23.55 6.94
C GLU A 272 5.00 22.40 7.37
N ASP A 273 4.49 21.48 8.19
CA ASP A 273 5.25 20.31 8.66
C ASP A 273 5.71 19.40 7.49
N LEU A 274 4.87 19.26 6.46
CA LEU A 274 5.15 18.41 5.31
C LEU A 274 5.97 19.11 4.21
N ALA A 275 6.13 20.45 4.26
CA ALA A 275 6.73 21.24 3.19
C ALA A 275 8.12 20.72 2.81
N LEU A 276 9.01 20.52 3.78
CA LEU A 276 10.39 20.05 3.52
C LEU A 276 10.41 18.65 2.89
N THR A 277 9.46 17.79 3.26
CA THR A 277 9.31 16.45 2.67
C THR A 277 8.86 16.56 1.21
N PHE A 278 7.89 17.42 0.92
CA PHE A 278 7.41 17.65 -0.43
C PHE A 278 8.46 18.33 -1.33
N GLU A 279 9.23 19.27 -0.80
CA GLU A 279 10.37 19.87 -1.51
C GLU A 279 11.41 18.82 -1.88
N SER A 280 11.78 17.97 -0.92
CA SER A 280 12.72 16.87 -1.14
C SER A 280 12.20 15.89 -2.19
N LEU A 281 10.90 15.58 -2.18
CA LEU A 281 10.27 14.77 -3.22
C LEU A 281 10.42 15.41 -4.60
N LEU A 282 10.09 16.70 -4.75
CA LEU A 282 10.21 17.41 -6.03
C LEU A 282 11.65 17.44 -6.56
N LEU A 283 12.64 17.65 -5.68
CA LEU A 283 14.06 17.68 -6.06
C LEU A 283 14.56 16.35 -6.63
N LEU A 284 13.93 15.23 -6.28
CA LEU A 284 14.27 13.89 -6.76
C LEU A 284 13.52 13.51 -8.05
N LEU A 285 12.59 14.35 -8.53
CA LEU A 285 11.83 14.10 -9.74
C LEU A 285 12.46 14.81 -10.95
N PRO A 286 12.41 14.21 -12.15
CA PRO A 286 12.72 14.92 -13.39
C PRO A 286 11.85 16.18 -13.53
N THR A 287 12.41 17.26 -14.06
CA THR A 287 11.70 18.54 -14.23
C THR A 287 10.39 18.39 -15.03
N SER A 288 10.33 17.48 -16.01
CA SER A 288 9.11 17.20 -16.76
C SER A 288 8.00 16.58 -15.89
N GLN A 289 8.35 15.78 -14.88
CA GLN A 289 7.40 15.22 -13.93
C GLN A 289 6.92 16.29 -12.94
N VAL A 290 7.82 17.15 -12.45
CA VAL A 290 7.47 18.27 -11.56
C VAL A 290 6.47 19.21 -12.24
N ARG A 291 6.76 19.65 -13.48
CA ARG A 291 5.85 20.51 -14.25
C ARG A 291 4.48 19.88 -14.44
N LEU A 292 4.43 18.57 -14.71
CA LEU A 292 3.16 17.85 -14.85
C LEU A 292 2.38 17.81 -13.52
N LEU A 293 3.05 17.60 -12.38
CA LEU A 293 2.41 17.66 -11.06
C LEU A 293 1.84 19.05 -10.78
N GLU A 294 2.62 20.11 -11.02
CA GLU A 294 2.17 21.50 -10.84
C GLU A 294 0.96 21.81 -11.72
N SER A 295 0.97 21.33 -12.97
CA SER A 295 -0.14 21.49 -13.92
C SER A 295 -1.42 20.80 -13.44
N LEU A 296 -1.31 19.55 -13.01
CA LEU A 296 -2.43 18.76 -12.51
C LEU A 296 -2.95 19.24 -11.17
N ALA A 297 -2.10 19.90 -10.36
CA ALA A 297 -2.52 20.50 -9.11
C ALA A 297 -3.44 21.72 -9.34
N ILE A 298 -3.16 22.52 -10.38
CA ILE A 298 -3.98 23.70 -10.74
C ILE A 298 -5.20 23.29 -11.57
N ASP A 299 -4.97 22.48 -12.61
CA ASP A 299 -5.96 22.10 -13.60
C ASP A 299 -5.97 20.58 -13.81
N PRO A 300 -6.68 19.81 -12.96
CA PRO A 300 -6.96 18.39 -13.20
C PRO A 300 -7.64 18.19 -14.56
N THR A 301 -7.34 17.09 -15.25
CA THR A 301 -7.84 16.86 -16.61
C THR A 301 -7.97 15.39 -16.98
N SER A 302 -8.98 15.04 -17.78
CA SER A 302 -9.06 13.72 -18.41
C SER A 302 -8.08 13.56 -19.58
N SER A 303 -7.57 14.67 -20.12
CA SER A 303 -6.87 14.72 -21.41
C SER A 303 -5.58 15.55 -21.33
N PRO A 304 -4.57 15.13 -20.54
CA PRO A 304 -3.33 15.88 -20.34
C PRO A 304 -2.50 16.01 -21.63
N GLN A 305 -2.77 15.16 -22.63
CA GLN A 305 -2.11 15.18 -23.93
C GLN A 305 -2.81 16.08 -24.96
N ALA A 306 -3.93 16.72 -24.60
CA ALA A 306 -4.62 17.64 -25.50
C ALA A 306 -3.72 18.85 -25.81
N GLN A 307 -3.71 19.28 -27.08
CA GLN A 307 -2.86 20.38 -27.55
C GLN A 307 -3.03 21.65 -26.71
N GLN A 308 -4.27 22.00 -26.36
CA GLN A 308 -4.58 23.17 -25.54
C GLN A 308 -3.98 23.07 -24.13
N TYR A 309 -4.05 21.90 -23.50
CA TYR A 309 -3.50 21.67 -22.16
C TYR A 309 -1.96 21.73 -22.18
N ILE A 310 -1.34 21.06 -23.16
CA ILE A 310 0.11 21.09 -23.36
C ILE A 310 0.62 22.52 -23.56
N GLN A 311 -0.08 23.34 -24.35
CA GLN A 311 0.30 24.73 -24.58
C GLN A 311 0.12 25.58 -23.33
N LYS A 312 -1.02 25.45 -22.63
CA LYS A 312 -1.31 26.18 -21.39
C LYS A 312 -0.22 25.97 -20.34
N HIS A 313 0.23 24.73 -20.18
CA HIS A 313 1.16 24.33 -19.11
C HIS A 313 2.62 24.11 -19.58
N GLN A 314 2.92 24.39 -20.85
CA GLN A 314 4.26 24.24 -21.43
C GLN A 314 4.86 22.84 -21.20
N LEU A 315 4.03 21.80 -21.37
CA LEU A 315 4.43 20.41 -21.19
C LEU A 315 5.21 19.88 -22.40
N SER A 316 6.00 18.85 -22.17
CA SER A 316 6.63 18.08 -23.25
C SER A 316 5.55 17.41 -24.12
N ARG A 317 5.88 17.12 -25.40
CA ARG A 317 4.97 16.45 -26.34
C ARG A 317 5.34 14.98 -26.53
N GLY A 318 4.37 14.17 -26.92
CA GLY A 318 4.57 12.76 -27.32
C GLY A 318 5.12 11.89 -26.19
N GLY A 319 6.09 11.03 -26.52
CA GLY A 319 6.60 10.00 -25.61
C GLY A 319 7.17 10.51 -24.28
N GLY A 320 7.67 11.76 -24.23
CA GLY A 320 8.15 12.36 -22.98
C GLY A 320 7.03 12.59 -21.95
N LEU A 321 5.86 13.02 -22.39
CA LEU A 321 4.70 13.23 -21.52
C LEU A 321 4.08 11.89 -21.09
N GLN A 322 3.95 10.93 -22.01
CA GLN A 322 3.47 9.60 -21.67
C GLN A 322 4.38 8.91 -20.64
N GLY A 323 5.71 9.03 -20.81
CA GLY A 323 6.67 8.52 -19.83
C GLY A 323 6.55 9.18 -18.45
N ALA A 324 6.31 10.51 -18.41
CA ALA A 324 6.07 11.22 -17.16
C ALA A 324 4.77 10.75 -16.47
N LEU A 325 3.67 10.62 -17.22
CA LEU A 325 2.40 10.10 -16.70
C LEU A 325 2.57 8.70 -16.12
N ASN A 326 3.15 7.77 -16.89
CA ASN A 326 3.36 6.39 -16.45
C ASN A 326 4.22 6.32 -15.19
N SER A 327 5.31 7.08 -15.16
CA SER A 327 6.22 7.10 -14.00
C SER A 327 5.56 7.68 -12.75
N LEU A 328 4.77 8.76 -12.87
CA LEU A 328 4.08 9.36 -11.72
C LEU A 328 2.94 8.46 -11.20
N MET A 329 2.21 7.75 -12.08
CA MET A 329 1.20 6.76 -11.68
C MET A 329 1.84 5.58 -10.93
N GLN A 330 2.96 5.05 -11.44
CA GLN A 330 3.70 3.97 -10.79
C GLN A 330 4.24 4.39 -9.41
N LYS A 331 4.63 5.67 -9.26
CA LYS A 331 5.02 6.24 -7.96
C LYS A 331 3.83 6.52 -7.03
N GLY A 332 2.59 6.41 -7.52
CA GLY A 332 1.37 6.70 -6.76
C GLY A 332 1.19 8.18 -6.45
N LEU A 333 1.74 9.08 -7.29
CA LEU A 333 1.63 10.53 -7.13
C LEU A 333 0.46 11.14 -7.90
N ILE A 334 -0.04 10.44 -8.92
CA ILE A 334 -1.22 10.81 -9.69
C ILE A 334 -2.11 9.59 -9.93
N TYR A 335 -3.41 9.84 -10.10
CA TYR A 335 -4.34 8.85 -10.66
C TYR A 335 -4.24 8.80 -12.19
N GLY A 336 -4.71 7.68 -12.75
CA GLY A 336 -4.75 7.43 -14.19
C GLY A 336 -6.03 7.92 -14.86
N PRO A 337 -6.23 7.55 -16.15
CA PRO A 337 -7.36 7.99 -16.94
C PRO A 337 -8.73 7.60 -16.36
N GLU A 338 -8.81 6.51 -15.61
CA GLU A 338 -10.03 6.02 -14.96
C GLU A 338 -10.65 6.99 -13.95
N SER A 339 -9.82 7.83 -13.32
CA SER A 339 -10.25 8.83 -12.33
C SER A 339 -10.07 10.26 -12.83
N GLY A 340 -9.72 10.44 -14.11
CA GLY A 340 -9.09 11.65 -14.61
C GLY A 340 -7.69 11.85 -14.02
N TYR A 341 -6.78 12.42 -14.81
CA TYR A 341 -5.45 12.71 -14.31
C TYR A 341 -5.54 13.83 -13.27
N GLN A 342 -5.17 13.49 -12.04
CA GLN A 342 -5.19 14.37 -10.89
C GLN A 342 -4.18 13.89 -9.83
N ILE A 343 -3.83 14.77 -8.90
CA ILE A 343 -2.93 14.42 -7.79
C ILE A 343 -3.56 13.36 -6.89
N ALA A 344 -2.78 12.33 -6.55
CA ALA A 344 -3.22 11.18 -5.75
C ALA A 344 -3.22 11.43 -4.23
N LEU A 345 -2.59 12.51 -3.79
CA LEU A 345 -2.38 12.88 -2.40
C LEU A 345 -2.89 14.32 -2.18
N PRO A 346 -4.13 14.51 -1.68
CA PRO A 346 -4.75 15.83 -1.61
C PRO A 346 -3.96 16.89 -0.84
N LEU A 347 -3.30 16.58 0.27
CA LEU A 347 -2.43 17.53 1.00
C LEU A 347 -1.22 17.95 0.14
N PHE A 348 -0.62 17.01 -0.59
CA PHE A 348 0.45 17.35 -1.54
C PHE A 348 -0.07 18.24 -2.68
N GLY A 349 -1.26 17.95 -3.21
CA GLY A 349 -1.90 18.77 -4.24
C GLY A 349 -2.27 20.18 -3.75
N GLN A 350 -2.69 20.31 -2.49
CA GLN A 350 -2.90 21.62 -1.86
C GLN A 350 -1.60 22.39 -1.69
N TRP A 351 -0.54 21.74 -1.20
CA TRP A 351 0.77 22.36 -1.08
C TRP A 351 1.31 22.84 -2.43
N LEU A 352 1.21 22.01 -3.49
CA LEU A 352 1.60 22.39 -4.84
C LEU A 352 0.82 23.60 -5.34
N ARG A 353 -0.50 23.66 -5.15
CA ARG A 353 -1.31 24.82 -5.53
C ARG A 353 -0.85 26.10 -4.84
N ARG A 354 -0.56 26.06 -3.54
CA ARG A 354 -0.07 27.22 -2.77
C ARG A 354 1.31 27.69 -3.20
N ARG A 355 2.15 26.78 -3.70
CA ARG A 355 3.50 27.08 -4.19
C ARG A 355 3.50 27.74 -5.57
N VAL A 356 2.55 27.37 -6.43
CA VAL A 356 2.51 27.83 -7.83
C VAL A 356 1.57 29.03 -8.03
N SER A 357 0.61 29.23 -7.10
CA SER A 357 -0.19 30.46 -7.00
C SER A 357 0.66 31.59 -6.44
#